data_AF-A0A843TQH7-F1
#
_entry.id   AF-A0A843TQH7-F1
#
_cell.length_a   1.000
_cell.length_b   1.000
_cell.length_c   1.000
_cell.angle_alpha   90.00
_cell.angle_beta   90.00
_cell.angle_gamma   90.00
#
_symmetry.space_group_name_H-M   'P 1'
#
loop_
_entity.id
_entity.type
_entity.pdbx_description
1 polymer ?
#
loop_
_entity_poly.entity_id
_entity_poly.type
_entity_poly.pdbx_seq_one_letter_code
_entity_poly.pdbx_strand_id
1 'polypeptide(L)'
;MLELNKKEDIRLGLHRSDYMLDAATNQLYQIELNTISSSFPGLSCLVTELHRNLLNHYGKHLGLDSQRVPGNTAVSRYAEALAKAWKEYNDSSSVVMMVVQPEERNIYINISIYSHCDKVKNSMCSSGRAVAVIYFRSGYSPNDYPSELEWRARLLMEKSSAIKCPSISYHLVGTKKIQQELAKPNVLERFLDSKDDIEKLRKCFAGLWSLDDSDIVNNVVEKPELFVLKPQREGGGNNIYGEAVRDTLLQLQQDGSKGLAAYILMQRIFPTSSPTHLVRDGVCHQDPAVSELGVYGAYLRNKDKVIMNDQCGYLMRTKVSTSNEGGVAAGFAVLDSIYLT
;
A
#
# COMPACT_ATOMS: atom_id res chain seq x y z
N MET A 1 16.01 2.33 29.14
CA MET A 1 16.86 1.24 28.61
C MET A 1 16.20 0.67 27.36
N LEU A 2 16.99 0.30 26.34
CA LEU A 2 16.49 -0.41 25.16
C LEU A 2 16.35 -1.89 25.55
N GLU A 3 15.14 -2.38 25.79
CA GLU A 3 14.91 -3.76 26.21
C GLU A 3 14.73 -4.68 24.99
N LEU A 4 15.57 -5.72 24.93
CA LEU A 4 15.34 -6.88 24.06
C LEU A 4 14.07 -7.60 24.54
N ASN A 5 13.22 -8.04 23.62
CA ASN A 5 11.94 -8.69 23.90
C ASN A 5 10.87 -7.80 24.57
N LYS A 6 10.93 -6.47 24.36
CA LYS A 6 9.84 -5.56 24.73
C LYS A 6 8.50 -6.07 24.20
N LYS A 7 7.52 -6.21 25.10
CA LYS A 7 6.14 -6.48 24.70
C LYS A 7 5.53 -5.22 24.08
N GLU A 8 5.21 -5.27 22.79
CA GLU A 8 4.49 -4.19 22.10
C GLU A 8 2.99 -4.32 22.36
N ASP A 9 2.54 -3.75 23.48
CA ASP A 9 1.12 -3.75 23.89
C ASP A 9 0.28 -2.83 22.99
N ILE A 10 0.79 -1.66 22.61
CA ILE A 10 0.12 -0.75 21.68
C ILE A 10 0.67 -0.96 20.27
N ARG A 11 -0.20 -1.28 19.31
CA ARG A 11 0.17 -1.46 17.91
C ARG A 11 -0.74 -0.63 17.01
N LEU A 12 -0.11 0.12 16.11
CA LEU A 12 -0.76 0.96 15.11
C LEU A 12 -0.36 0.48 13.71
N GLY A 13 -1.34 0.33 12.84
CA GLY A 13 -1.15 0.01 11.44
C GLY A 13 -2.01 0.90 10.55
N LEU A 14 -1.38 1.56 9.57
CA LEU A 14 -2.05 2.30 8.51
C LEU A 14 -1.70 1.63 7.18
N HIS A 15 -2.66 0.94 6.59
CA HIS A 15 -2.45 0.00 5.49
C HIS A 15 -3.30 0.34 4.28
N ARG A 16 -2.84 -0.08 3.11
CA ARG A 16 -3.65 -0.04 1.89
C ARG A 16 -3.59 -1.39 1.20
N SER A 17 -4.75 -2.04 1.05
CA SER A 17 -4.86 -3.24 0.23
C SER A 17 -5.25 -2.83 -1.17
N ASP A 18 -4.44 -3.20 -2.15
CA ASP A 18 -4.63 -2.81 -3.54
C ASP A 18 -5.20 -3.97 -4.36
N TYR A 19 -6.11 -3.67 -5.29
CA TYR A 19 -6.90 -4.65 -6.02
C TYR A 19 -7.09 -4.27 -7.49
N MET A 20 -7.27 -5.28 -8.34
CA MET A 20 -7.75 -5.14 -9.70
C MET A 20 -8.94 -6.07 -9.93
N LEU A 21 -9.95 -5.61 -10.67
CA LEU A 21 -11.08 -6.43 -11.09
C LEU A 21 -10.70 -7.16 -12.38
N ASP A 22 -10.57 -8.47 -12.32
CA ASP A 22 -10.20 -9.29 -13.47
C ASP A 22 -11.37 -9.43 -14.45
N ALA A 23 -11.15 -9.15 -15.74
CA ALA A 23 -12.22 -9.14 -16.74
C ALA A 23 -12.77 -10.53 -17.04
N ALA A 24 -11.93 -11.57 -16.99
CA ALA A 24 -12.33 -12.92 -17.36
C ALA A 24 -13.19 -13.57 -16.27
N THR A 25 -12.85 -13.33 -15.00
CA THR A 25 -13.52 -13.96 -13.85
C THR A 25 -14.52 -13.05 -13.16
N ASN A 26 -14.48 -11.74 -13.43
CA ASN A 26 -15.23 -10.71 -12.70
C ASN A 26 -14.97 -10.75 -11.18
N GLN A 27 -13.76 -11.18 -10.78
CA GLN A 27 -13.33 -11.26 -9.39
C GLN A 27 -12.34 -10.16 -9.05
N LEU A 28 -12.42 -9.66 -7.81
CA LEU A 28 -11.53 -8.64 -7.29
C LEU A 28 -10.30 -9.31 -6.68
N TYR A 29 -9.18 -9.27 -7.39
CA TYR A 29 -7.93 -9.87 -6.92
C TYR A 29 -7.00 -8.82 -6.29
N GLN A 30 -6.43 -9.17 -5.15
CA GLN A 30 -5.46 -8.36 -4.42
C GLN A 30 -4.13 -8.36 -5.16
N ILE A 31 -3.67 -7.17 -5.54
CA ILE A 31 -2.37 -6.92 -6.15
C ILE A 31 -1.26 -7.04 -5.10
N GLU A 32 -1.45 -6.37 -3.97
CA GLU A 32 -0.53 -6.35 -2.83
C GLU A 32 -1.20 -5.75 -1.58
N LEU A 33 -0.55 -5.94 -0.42
CA LEU A 33 -0.89 -5.27 0.82
C LEU A 33 0.25 -4.32 1.22
N ASN A 34 0.00 -3.02 1.18
CA ASN A 34 0.95 -2.00 1.60
C ASN A 34 0.85 -1.82 3.12
N THR A 35 1.89 -2.21 3.86
CA THR A 35 1.91 -2.09 5.32
C THR A 35 2.76 -0.94 5.86
N ILE A 36 3.60 -0.34 5.01
CA ILE A 36 4.48 0.81 5.33
C ILE A 36 4.23 1.96 4.35
N SER A 37 4.31 3.21 4.83
CA SER A 37 4.23 4.42 4.00
C SER A 37 3.09 4.42 2.97
N SER A 38 1.91 3.93 3.37
CA SER A 38 0.72 3.92 2.51
C SER A 38 0.36 5.35 2.08
N SER A 39 0.74 5.69 0.85
CA SER A 39 0.65 7.04 0.31
C SER A 39 -0.73 7.39 -0.23
N PHE A 40 -0.94 8.68 -0.51
CA PHE A 40 -2.13 9.30 -1.13
C PHE A 40 -3.46 9.40 -0.34
N PRO A 41 -3.53 9.27 1.00
CA PRO A 41 -4.81 9.44 1.69
C PRO A 41 -5.35 10.88 1.59
N GLY A 42 -4.47 11.89 1.46
CA GLY A 42 -4.83 13.29 1.22
C GLY A 42 -5.34 13.55 -0.20
N LEU A 43 -4.51 13.27 -1.21
CA LEU A 43 -4.87 13.56 -2.61
C LEU A 43 -6.05 12.73 -3.11
N SER A 44 -6.23 11.49 -2.64
CA SER A 44 -7.40 10.69 -3.03
C SER A 44 -8.72 11.33 -2.60
N CYS A 45 -8.76 12.00 -1.44
CA CYS A 45 -9.91 12.77 -1.01
C CYS A 45 -10.14 13.98 -1.93
N LEU A 46 -9.08 14.71 -2.30
CA LEU A 46 -9.19 15.86 -3.20
C LEU A 46 -9.66 15.46 -4.62
N VAL A 47 -9.16 14.34 -5.15
CA VAL A 47 -9.59 13.83 -6.47
C VAL A 47 -11.04 13.36 -6.43
N THR A 48 -11.48 12.76 -5.32
CA THR A 48 -12.88 12.41 -5.10
C THR A 48 -13.78 13.65 -5.16
N GLU A 49 -13.41 14.72 -4.48
CA GLU A 49 -14.15 15.98 -4.49
C GLU A 49 -14.08 16.70 -5.84
N LEU A 50 -12.94 16.62 -6.55
CA LEU A 50 -12.80 17.11 -7.92
C LEU A 50 -13.82 16.43 -8.85
N HIS A 51 -13.88 15.11 -8.86
CA HIS A 51 -14.80 14.37 -9.74
C HIS A 51 -16.27 14.62 -9.37
N ARG A 52 -16.61 14.67 -8.08
CA ARG A 52 -17.96 15.06 -7.63
C ARG A 52 -18.33 16.46 -8.10
N ASN A 53 -17.39 17.41 -7.99
CA ASN A 53 -17.62 18.78 -8.44
C ASN A 53 -17.84 18.85 -9.95
N LEU A 54 -17.00 18.17 -10.74
CA LEU A 54 -17.18 18.07 -12.20
C LEU A 54 -18.53 17.45 -12.57
N LEU A 55 -18.94 16.37 -11.90
CA LEU A 55 -20.23 15.73 -12.13
C LEU A 55 -21.42 16.59 -11.69
N ASN A 56 -21.28 17.42 -10.65
CA ASN A 56 -22.33 18.38 -10.29
C ASN A 56 -22.56 19.43 -11.38
N HIS A 57 -21.50 19.85 -12.09
CA HIS A 57 -21.58 20.85 -13.15
C HIS A 57 -21.97 20.24 -14.51
N TYR A 58 -21.39 19.10 -14.86
CA TYR A 58 -21.49 18.51 -16.20
C TYR A 58 -22.24 17.18 -16.25
N GLY A 59 -22.59 16.58 -15.11
CA GLY A 59 -23.19 15.25 -15.02
C GLY A 59 -24.51 15.11 -15.78
N LYS A 60 -25.35 16.16 -15.81
CA LYS A 60 -26.58 16.17 -16.62
C LYS A 60 -26.32 15.99 -18.12
N HIS A 61 -25.24 16.60 -18.63
CA HIS A 61 -24.84 16.47 -20.03
C HIS A 61 -24.19 15.12 -20.34
N LEU A 62 -23.53 14.53 -19.34
CA LEU A 62 -22.82 13.25 -19.46
C LEU A 62 -23.70 12.04 -19.10
N GLY A 63 -24.89 12.24 -18.54
CA GLY A 63 -25.73 11.17 -17.99
C GLY A 63 -25.12 10.52 -16.74
N LEU A 64 -24.34 11.27 -15.96
CA LEU A 64 -23.61 10.79 -14.79
C LEU A 64 -24.06 11.52 -13.51
N ASP A 65 -24.04 10.80 -12.39
CA ASP A 65 -24.44 11.32 -11.08
C ASP A 65 -23.26 11.35 -10.10
N SER A 66 -23.04 12.51 -9.47
CA SER A 66 -21.99 12.70 -8.47
C SER A 66 -22.15 11.82 -7.24
N GLN A 67 -23.37 11.38 -6.91
CA GLN A 67 -23.63 10.46 -5.80
C GLN A 67 -23.08 9.05 -6.04
N ARG A 68 -22.81 8.69 -7.30
CA ARG A 68 -22.18 7.41 -7.66
C ARG A 68 -20.66 7.42 -7.41
N VAL A 69 -20.08 8.57 -7.09
CA VAL A 69 -18.70 8.69 -6.59
C VAL A 69 -18.74 8.66 -5.04
N PRO A 70 -18.24 7.59 -4.39
CA PRO A 70 -18.32 7.44 -2.94
C PRO A 70 -17.54 8.52 -2.19
N GLY A 71 -17.94 8.80 -0.94
CA GLY A 71 -17.21 9.74 -0.09
C GLY A 71 -15.85 9.16 0.30
N ASN A 72 -14.87 10.03 0.49
CA ASN A 72 -13.53 9.59 0.84
C ASN A 72 -13.03 10.30 2.10
N THR A 73 -12.74 9.50 3.14
CA THR A 73 -12.33 9.96 4.47
C THR A 73 -10.88 9.55 4.80
N ALA A 74 -10.10 9.14 3.80
CA ALA A 74 -8.79 8.52 4.00
C ALA A 74 -7.86 9.36 4.90
N VAL A 75 -7.73 10.66 4.61
CA VAL A 75 -6.84 11.55 5.37
C VAL A 75 -7.30 11.77 6.80
N SER A 76 -8.60 12.00 7.02
CA SER A 76 -9.13 12.29 8.36
C SER A 76 -9.07 11.06 9.26
N ARG A 77 -9.32 9.86 8.71
CA ARG A 77 -9.28 8.60 9.46
C ARG A 77 -7.86 8.17 9.80
N TYR A 78 -6.90 8.40 8.92
CA TYR A 78 -5.48 8.20 9.24
C TYR A 78 -5.00 9.18 10.32
N ALA A 79 -5.38 10.45 10.26
CA ALA A 79 -5.07 11.43 11.29
C ALA A 79 -5.72 11.06 12.64
N GLU A 80 -6.97 10.59 12.62
CA GLU A 80 -7.67 10.10 13.82
C GLU A 80 -6.95 8.91 14.46
N ALA A 81 -6.50 7.95 13.66
CA ALA A 81 -5.75 6.79 14.13
C ALA A 81 -4.42 7.18 14.79
N LEU A 82 -3.67 8.11 14.19
CA LEU A 82 -2.44 8.67 14.77
C LEU A 82 -2.73 9.40 16.10
N ALA A 83 -3.78 10.21 16.13
CA ALA A 83 -4.19 10.94 17.33
C ALA A 83 -4.65 10.00 18.46
N LYS A 84 -5.37 8.90 18.14
CA LYS A 84 -5.74 7.87 19.11
C LYS A 84 -4.51 7.14 19.63
N ALA A 85 -3.56 6.78 18.78
CA ALA A 85 -2.32 6.12 19.20
C ALA A 85 -1.50 7.02 20.13
N TRP A 86 -1.38 8.32 19.82
CA TRP A 86 -0.75 9.30 20.70
C TRP A 86 -1.45 9.40 22.07
N LYS A 87 -2.79 9.40 22.09
CA LYS A 87 -3.56 9.37 23.35
C LYS A 87 -3.31 8.10 24.17
N GLU A 88 -3.23 6.94 23.53
CA GLU A 88 -2.92 5.66 24.20
C GLU A 88 -1.49 5.61 24.75
N TYR A 89 -0.54 6.33 24.15
CA TYR A 89 0.79 6.50 24.71
C TYR A 89 0.78 7.28 26.04
N ASN A 90 -0.21 8.17 26.22
CA ASN A 90 -0.52 8.86 27.48
C ASN A 90 0.61 9.76 28.03
N ASP A 91 1.26 10.51 27.16
CA ASP A 91 2.17 11.60 27.53
C ASP A 91 1.78 12.87 26.78
N SER A 92 1.19 13.84 27.48
CA SER A 92 0.70 15.08 26.87
C SER A 92 1.81 16.00 26.35
N SER A 93 3.05 15.80 26.77
CA SER A 93 4.21 16.58 26.30
C SER A 93 4.87 15.99 25.06
N SER A 94 4.52 14.75 24.72
CA SER A 94 5.10 13.99 23.63
C SER A 94 4.60 14.44 22.26
N VAL A 95 5.32 14.02 21.21
CA VAL A 95 4.99 14.38 19.82
C VAL A 95 4.83 13.13 18.94
N VAL A 96 4.18 13.31 17.79
CA VAL A 96 4.29 12.39 16.65
C VAL A 96 5.55 12.78 15.87
N MET A 97 6.37 11.83 15.45
CA MET A 97 7.52 12.06 14.57
C MET A 97 7.24 11.43 13.21
N MET A 98 7.27 12.21 12.14
CA MET A 98 7.25 11.62 10.79
C MET A 98 8.67 11.43 10.27
N VAL A 99 8.93 10.25 9.74
CA VAL A 99 10.20 9.91 9.08
C VAL A 99 9.99 10.05 7.58
N VAL A 100 10.69 10.98 6.93
CA VAL A 100 10.49 11.35 5.51
C VAL A 100 11.78 11.15 4.71
N GLN A 101 11.67 11.11 3.38
CA GLN A 101 12.83 11.12 2.48
C GLN A 101 13.42 12.55 2.40
N PRO A 102 14.74 12.72 2.16
CA PRO A 102 15.36 14.04 1.99
C PRO A 102 14.77 14.87 0.84
N GLU A 103 14.38 14.23 -0.28
CA GLU A 103 13.81 14.87 -1.47
C GLU A 103 12.33 14.47 -1.70
N GLU A 104 11.48 14.74 -0.72
CA GLU A 104 10.06 14.38 -0.75
C GLU A 104 9.23 15.33 -1.65
N ARG A 105 9.03 14.93 -2.92
CA ARG A 105 8.15 15.65 -3.86
C ARG A 105 6.67 15.63 -3.43
N ASN A 106 6.29 14.70 -2.57
CA ASN A 106 4.92 14.50 -2.09
C ASN A 106 4.64 15.18 -0.73
N ILE A 107 5.43 16.21 -0.37
CA ILE A 107 5.41 16.84 0.96
C ILE A 107 4.04 17.40 1.34
N TYR A 108 3.26 17.90 0.36
CA TYR A 108 1.91 18.42 0.59
C TYR A 108 0.95 17.35 1.14
N ILE A 109 1.17 16.06 0.84
CA ILE A 109 0.39 14.97 1.45
C ILE A 109 0.74 14.82 2.92
N ASN A 110 2.03 14.90 3.27
CA ASN A 110 2.47 14.85 4.66
C ASN A 110 1.85 16.02 5.43
N ILE A 111 1.90 17.23 4.86
CA ILE A 111 1.28 18.44 5.42
C ILE A 111 -0.23 18.28 5.60
N SER A 112 -0.94 17.58 4.70
CA SER A 112 -2.39 17.37 4.85
C SER A 112 -2.73 16.57 6.11
N ILE A 113 -1.98 15.50 6.40
CA ILE A 113 -2.14 14.72 7.64
C ILE A 113 -1.78 15.59 8.84
N TYR A 114 -0.68 16.35 8.77
CA TYR A 114 -0.29 17.29 9.83
C TYR A 114 -1.38 18.30 10.16
N SER A 115 -1.93 18.99 9.15
CA SER A 115 -2.97 20.00 9.36
C SER A 115 -4.24 19.43 10.00
N HIS A 116 -4.56 18.17 9.74
CA HIS A 116 -5.67 17.49 10.40
C HIS A 116 -5.32 17.08 11.84
N CYS A 117 -4.08 16.64 12.10
CA CYS A 117 -3.61 16.37 13.46
C CYS A 117 -3.59 17.64 14.33
N ASP A 118 -3.13 18.78 13.80
CA ASP A 118 -3.10 20.06 14.54
C ASP A 118 -4.50 20.57 14.89
N LYS A 119 -5.47 20.42 13.98
CA LYS A 119 -6.89 20.67 14.27
C LYS A 119 -7.45 19.75 15.36
N VAL A 120 -6.85 18.57 15.55
CA VAL A 120 -7.27 17.55 16.51
C VAL A 120 -6.54 17.66 17.85
N LYS A 121 -5.35 18.29 17.93
CA LYS A 121 -4.72 18.92 19.12
C LYS A 121 -3.28 19.41 18.83
N ASN A 122 -2.93 20.58 19.36
CA ASN A 122 -1.60 21.20 19.33
C ASN A 122 -0.52 20.35 20.04
N SER A 123 0.33 19.66 19.28
CA SER A 123 1.68 19.34 19.76
C SER A 123 2.57 18.91 18.60
N MET A 124 3.54 19.74 18.17
CA MET A 124 4.74 19.18 17.52
C MET A 124 6.00 20.07 17.44
N CYS A 125 7.13 19.34 17.47
CA CYS A 125 8.55 19.65 17.19
C CYS A 125 9.21 20.91 17.81
N SER A 126 9.80 20.73 18.99
CA SER A 126 11.03 21.41 19.41
C SER A 126 12.02 20.35 19.91
N SER A 127 13.33 20.58 19.76
CA SER A 127 14.37 19.73 20.34
C SER A 127 14.09 19.48 21.84
N GLY A 128 14.22 18.23 22.29
CA GLY A 128 14.06 17.85 23.71
C GLY A 128 12.70 17.28 24.13
N ARG A 129 11.72 17.12 23.23
CA ARG A 129 10.42 16.47 23.56
C ARG A 129 10.44 14.96 23.33
N ALA A 130 9.73 14.21 24.17
CA ALA A 130 9.54 12.77 24.00
C ALA A 130 8.72 12.46 22.74
N VAL A 131 8.99 11.31 22.09
CA VAL A 131 8.26 10.87 20.90
C VAL A 131 7.31 9.73 21.28
N ALA A 132 6.02 9.93 21.08
CA ALA A 132 4.98 8.93 21.33
C ALA A 132 4.71 8.02 20.14
N VAL A 133 4.70 8.58 18.93
CA VAL A 133 4.37 7.85 17.69
C VAL A 133 5.43 8.16 16.63
N ILE A 134 5.92 7.13 15.94
CA ILE A 134 6.83 7.24 14.80
C ILE A 134 6.06 6.81 13.56
N TYR A 135 5.76 7.76 12.68
CA TYR A 135 5.01 7.52 11.45
C TYR A 135 5.97 7.51 10.25
N PHE A 136 6.15 6.34 9.65
CA PHE A 136 7.07 6.17 8.53
C PHE A 136 6.41 6.61 7.22
N ARG A 137 7.04 7.60 6.59
CA ARG A 137 6.83 8.01 5.19
C ARG A 137 8.06 7.74 4.31
N SER A 138 9.05 7.03 4.85
CA SER A 138 10.25 6.51 4.20
C SER A 138 10.66 5.19 4.86
N GLY A 139 11.79 4.60 4.44
CA GLY A 139 12.36 3.39 5.02
C GLY A 139 11.79 2.09 4.44
N TYR A 140 11.20 2.18 3.24
CA TYR A 140 10.65 1.05 2.48
C TYR A 140 11.47 0.71 1.22
N SER A 141 12.45 1.55 0.87
CA SER A 141 13.37 1.32 -0.23
C SER A 141 14.82 1.27 0.27
N PRO A 142 15.72 0.44 -0.32
CA PRO A 142 17.15 0.49 -0.02
C PRO A 142 17.77 1.89 -0.23
N ASN A 143 17.20 2.70 -1.12
CA ASN A 143 17.66 4.07 -1.37
C ASN A 143 17.47 5.00 -0.15
N ASP A 144 16.61 4.63 0.80
CA ASP A 144 16.44 5.34 2.07
C ASP A 144 17.56 5.02 3.08
N TYR A 145 18.46 4.09 2.74
CA TYR A 145 19.54 3.59 3.57
C TYR A 145 20.91 3.66 2.86
N PRO A 146 21.38 4.87 2.47
CA PRO A 146 22.66 5.02 1.79
C PRO A 146 23.86 4.62 2.67
N SER A 147 23.69 4.56 4.00
CA SER A 147 24.75 4.20 4.94
C SER A 147 24.24 3.40 6.15
N GLU A 148 25.16 2.96 7.00
CA GLU A 148 24.85 2.33 8.30
C GLU A 148 24.15 3.28 9.28
N LEU A 149 24.19 4.60 9.06
CA LEU A 149 23.57 5.56 9.95
C LEU A 149 22.05 5.43 9.92
N GLU A 150 21.44 5.25 8.74
CA GLU A 150 20.00 5.10 8.59
C GLU A 150 19.52 3.77 9.19
N TRP A 151 20.32 2.70 9.06
CA TRP A 151 20.06 1.42 9.72
C TRP A 151 20.08 1.54 11.25
N ARG A 152 21.09 2.23 11.79
CA ARG A 152 21.18 2.51 13.23
C ARG A 152 20.02 3.37 13.70
N ALA A 153 19.59 4.36 12.92
CA ALA A 153 18.43 5.19 13.21
C ALA A 153 17.15 4.35 13.26
N ARG A 154 16.93 3.48 12.26
CA ARG A 154 15.78 2.55 12.25
C ARG A 154 15.79 1.64 13.47
N LEU A 155 16.93 1.05 13.80
CA LEU A 155 17.09 0.19 14.97
C LEU A 155 16.80 0.93 16.28
N LEU A 156 17.29 2.16 16.41
CA LEU A 156 17.05 3.01 17.58
C LEU A 156 15.55 3.32 17.74
N MET A 157 14.87 3.67 16.65
CA MET A 157 13.43 3.91 16.64
C MET A 157 12.64 2.67 17.06
N GLU A 158 12.95 1.50 16.50
CA GLU A 158 12.25 0.24 16.82
C GLU A 158 12.42 -0.14 18.30
N LYS A 159 13.64 0.02 18.85
CA LYS A 159 13.95 -0.27 20.25
C LYS A 159 13.35 0.74 21.25
N SER A 160 12.84 1.88 20.78
CA SER A 160 12.27 2.92 21.65
C SER A 160 10.92 2.52 22.27
N SER A 161 10.45 3.32 23.25
CA SER A 161 9.11 3.16 23.81
C SER A 161 8.00 3.56 22.84
N ALA A 162 8.30 4.41 21.85
CA ALA A 162 7.34 4.94 20.89
C ALA A 162 6.57 3.84 20.13
N ILE A 163 5.35 4.17 19.74
CA ILE A 163 4.48 3.37 18.88
C ILE A 163 4.94 3.58 17.45
N LYS A 164 5.32 2.51 16.75
CA LYS A 164 5.72 2.62 15.34
C LYS A 164 4.51 2.39 14.44
N CYS A 165 4.44 3.16 13.35
CA CYS A 165 3.45 3.03 12.30
C CYS A 165 4.17 2.94 10.94
N PRO A 166 4.49 1.72 10.46
CA PRO A 166 4.36 0.43 11.15
C PRO A 166 5.59 0.08 12.00
N SER A 167 5.46 -0.90 12.91
CA SER A 167 6.64 -1.59 13.46
C SER A 167 7.31 -2.49 12.42
N ILE A 168 8.54 -2.93 12.70
CA ILE A 168 9.31 -3.77 11.76
C ILE A 168 8.57 -5.08 11.40
N SER A 169 7.82 -5.67 12.34
CA SER A 169 7.02 -6.88 12.07
C SER A 169 5.93 -6.62 11.03
N TYR A 170 5.20 -5.51 11.16
CA TYR A 170 4.18 -5.12 10.18
C TYR A 170 4.81 -4.79 8.83
N HIS A 171 5.99 -4.17 8.81
CA HIS A 171 6.75 -3.93 7.57
C HIS A 171 7.06 -5.26 6.86
N LEU A 172 7.54 -6.28 7.58
CA LEU A 172 7.83 -7.61 7.01
C LEU A 172 6.57 -8.32 6.49
N VAL A 173 5.42 -8.15 7.16
CA VAL A 173 4.12 -8.71 6.71
C VAL A 173 3.71 -8.19 5.33
N GLY A 174 4.11 -6.96 4.97
CA GLY A 174 3.81 -6.38 3.66
C GLY A 174 4.67 -6.94 2.51
N THR A 175 5.67 -7.75 2.81
CA THR A 175 6.53 -8.34 1.76
C THR A 175 5.73 -9.26 0.85
N LYS A 176 6.10 -9.25 -0.43
CA LYS A 176 5.49 -10.12 -1.45
C LYS A 176 5.64 -11.59 -1.08
N LYS A 177 6.74 -11.97 -0.42
CA LYS A 177 6.94 -13.32 0.08
C LYS A 177 5.89 -13.73 1.12
N ILE A 178 5.55 -12.86 2.09
CA ILE A 178 4.49 -13.18 3.06
C ILE A 178 3.12 -13.26 2.38
N GLN A 179 2.81 -12.36 1.44
CA GLN A 179 1.60 -12.45 0.63
C GLN A 179 1.48 -13.82 -0.07
N GLN A 180 2.57 -14.29 -0.68
CA GLN A 180 2.62 -15.60 -1.34
C GLN A 180 2.48 -16.77 -0.35
N GLU A 181 3.15 -16.72 0.80
CA GLU A 181 3.04 -17.76 1.83
C GLU A 181 1.61 -17.84 2.43
N LEU A 182 0.94 -16.71 2.62
CA LEU A 182 -0.45 -16.66 3.09
C LEU A 182 -1.43 -17.27 2.09
N ALA A 183 -1.10 -17.27 0.80
CA ALA A 183 -1.94 -17.88 -0.25
C ALA A 183 -1.84 -19.41 -0.30
N LYS A 184 -0.88 -20.02 0.40
CA LYS A 184 -0.78 -21.48 0.45
C LYS A 184 -1.96 -22.10 1.20
N PRO A 185 -2.41 -23.31 0.79
CA PRO A 185 -3.46 -24.03 1.51
C PRO A 185 -3.15 -24.17 3.00
N ASN A 186 -4.18 -23.97 3.84
CA ASN A 186 -4.13 -24.12 5.31
C ASN A 186 -3.23 -23.12 6.06
N VAL A 187 -2.64 -22.12 5.40
CA VAL A 187 -1.79 -21.12 6.09
C VAL A 187 -2.61 -20.00 6.72
N LEU A 188 -3.67 -19.50 6.06
CA LEU A 188 -4.56 -18.48 6.64
C LEU A 188 -5.21 -18.94 7.94
N GLU A 189 -5.60 -20.22 8.00
CA GLU A 189 -6.22 -20.88 9.16
C GLU A 189 -5.34 -20.85 10.41
N ARG A 190 -4.03 -20.62 10.27
CA ARG A 190 -3.12 -20.45 11.41
C ARG A 190 -3.25 -19.08 12.09
N PHE A 191 -3.84 -18.11 11.40
CA PHE A 191 -3.91 -16.71 11.82
C PHE A 191 -5.34 -16.19 12.00
N LEU A 192 -6.34 -16.92 11.50
CA LEU A 192 -7.74 -16.53 11.51
C LEU A 192 -8.62 -17.71 11.92
N ASP A 193 -9.57 -17.46 12.82
CA ASP A 193 -10.55 -18.45 13.25
C ASP A 193 -11.85 -18.40 12.43
N SER A 194 -12.18 -17.21 11.91
CA SER A 194 -13.42 -16.95 11.18
C SER A 194 -13.36 -17.55 9.77
N LYS A 195 -14.15 -18.61 9.56
CA LYS A 195 -14.25 -19.29 8.24
C LYS A 195 -14.74 -18.34 7.14
N ASP A 196 -15.67 -17.44 7.47
CA ASP A 196 -16.21 -16.45 6.53
C ASP A 196 -15.12 -15.44 6.11
N ASP A 197 -14.29 -14.97 7.05
CA ASP A 197 -13.17 -14.07 6.73
C ASP A 197 -12.09 -14.78 5.91
N ILE A 198 -11.79 -16.04 6.23
CA ILE A 198 -10.86 -16.87 5.44
C ILE A 198 -11.38 -17.03 4.00
N GLU A 199 -12.68 -17.30 3.83
CA GLU A 199 -13.28 -17.45 2.51
C GLU A 199 -13.24 -16.14 1.71
N LYS A 200 -13.55 -15.00 2.36
CA LYS A 200 -13.46 -13.67 1.74
C LYS A 200 -12.04 -13.32 1.30
N LEU A 201 -11.04 -13.56 2.15
CA LEU A 201 -9.63 -13.33 1.81
C LEU A 201 -9.15 -14.24 0.69
N ARG A 202 -9.51 -15.52 0.74
CA ARG A 202 -9.13 -16.48 -0.30
C ARG A 202 -9.73 -16.12 -1.65
N LYS A 203 -10.97 -15.62 -1.69
CA LYS A 203 -11.63 -15.13 -2.92
C LYS A 203 -10.89 -13.96 -3.56
N CYS A 204 -10.12 -13.18 -2.81
CA CYS A 204 -9.33 -12.10 -3.38
C CYS A 204 -7.89 -12.49 -3.73
N PHE A 205 -7.45 -13.73 -3.51
CA PHE A 205 -6.10 -14.13 -3.90
C PHE A 205 -6.07 -14.53 -5.37
N ALA A 206 -5.23 -13.86 -6.14
CA ALA A 206 -4.78 -14.36 -7.43
C ALA A 206 -3.82 -15.55 -7.20
N GLY A 207 -3.45 -16.25 -8.28
CA GLY A 207 -2.37 -17.23 -8.24
C GLY A 207 -1.05 -16.63 -7.75
N LEU A 208 -0.46 -17.24 -6.72
CA LEU A 208 0.75 -16.77 -6.03
C LEU A 208 1.66 -17.96 -5.72
N TRP A 209 2.89 -17.93 -6.23
CA TRP A 209 3.77 -19.10 -6.22
C TRP A 209 5.20 -18.77 -5.81
N SER A 210 5.84 -19.70 -5.11
CA SER A 210 7.29 -19.69 -4.89
C SER A 210 7.98 -20.19 -6.16
N LEU A 211 9.20 -19.73 -6.42
CA LEU A 211 9.96 -20.21 -7.57
C LEU A 211 10.60 -21.59 -7.36
N ASP A 212 10.45 -22.17 -6.16
CA ASP A 212 10.87 -23.55 -5.87
C ASP A 212 9.87 -24.59 -6.42
N ASP A 213 8.73 -24.15 -6.96
CA ASP A 213 7.72 -24.99 -7.60
C ASP A 213 8.06 -25.21 -9.08
N SER A 214 8.67 -26.36 -9.39
CA SER A 214 9.20 -26.67 -10.74
C SER A 214 8.12 -26.75 -11.82
N ASP A 215 6.91 -27.19 -11.47
CA ASP A 215 5.82 -27.38 -12.44
C ASP A 215 5.33 -26.02 -12.97
N ILE A 216 5.33 -25.02 -12.09
CA ILE A 216 4.94 -23.66 -12.44
C ILE A 216 6.02 -22.97 -13.26
N VAL A 217 7.30 -23.16 -12.92
CA VAL A 217 8.39 -22.55 -13.68
C VAL A 217 8.37 -22.97 -15.15
N ASN A 218 8.06 -24.23 -15.45
CA ASN A 218 7.91 -24.69 -16.85
C ASN A 218 6.76 -23.98 -17.58
N ASN A 219 5.58 -23.85 -16.93
CA ASN A 219 4.44 -23.14 -17.51
C ASN A 219 4.73 -21.65 -17.79
N VAL A 220 5.55 -21.01 -16.94
CA VAL A 220 5.95 -19.61 -17.14
C VAL A 220 6.83 -19.43 -18.37
N VAL A 221 7.72 -20.39 -18.64
CA VAL A 221 8.61 -20.32 -19.82
C VAL A 221 7.80 -20.34 -21.12
N GLU A 222 6.68 -21.09 -21.15
CA GLU A 222 5.81 -21.17 -22.33
C GLU A 222 4.93 -19.93 -22.52
N LYS A 223 4.42 -19.32 -21.43
CA LYS A 223 3.47 -18.20 -21.47
C LYS A 223 3.81 -17.09 -20.46
N PRO A 224 4.97 -16.43 -20.59
CA PRO A 224 5.46 -15.48 -19.60
C PRO A 224 4.58 -14.22 -19.47
N GLU A 225 3.78 -13.90 -20.49
CA GLU A 225 2.85 -12.78 -20.51
C GLU A 225 1.71 -12.88 -19.49
N LEU A 226 1.41 -14.10 -19.03
CA LEU A 226 0.36 -14.39 -18.03
C LEU A 226 0.84 -14.22 -16.59
N PHE A 227 2.12 -13.86 -16.39
CA PHE A 227 2.72 -13.78 -15.07
C PHE A 227 3.41 -12.43 -14.84
N VAL A 228 3.61 -12.14 -13.56
CA VAL A 228 4.41 -11.03 -13.06
C VAL A 228 5.40 -11.58 -12.06
N LEU A 229 6.67 -11.28 -12.26
CA LEU A 229 7.73 -11.64 -11.31
C LEU A 229 8.01 -10.44 -10.41
N LYS A 230 7.86 -10.63 -9.09
CA LYS A 230 7.94 -9.53 -8.11
C LYS A 230 9.09 -9.73 -7.14
N PRO A 231 10.06 -8.80 -7.05
CA PRO A 231 11.06 -8.81 -5.99
C PRO A 231 10.46 -8.32 -4.67
N GLN A 232 11.22 -8.49 -3.57
CA GLN A 232 10.86 -7.93 -2.25
C GLN A 232 11.17 -6.42 -2.21
N ARG A 233 10.40 -5.62 -2.96
CA ARG A 233 10.50 -4.16 -3.03
C ARG A 233 9.12 -3.52 -2.97
N GLU A 234 9.09 -2.28 -2.52
CA GLU A 234 7.91 -1.42 -2.42
C GLU A 234 8.10 -0.15 -3.25
N GLY A 235 7.02 0.56 -3.56
CA GLY A 235 7.07 1.88 -4.22
C GLY A 235 6.96 1.90 -5.75
N GLY A 236 6.68 0.75 -6.38
CA GLY A 236 6.50 0.61 -7.84
C GLY A 236 7.82 0.61 -8.62
N GLY A 237 7.76 0.20 -9.90
CA GLY A 237 8.92 0.20 -10.81
C GLY A 237 9.88 -0.98 -10.69
N ASN A 238 9.53 -2.01 -9.91
CA ASN A 238 10.44 -3.13 -9.61
C ASN A 238 9.99 -4.46 -10.23
N ASN A 239 8.78 -4.54 -10.79
CA ASN A 239 8.22 -5.79 -11.27
C ASN A 239 8.75 -6.11 -12.68
N ILE A 240 8.80 -7.41 -13.00
CA ILE A 240 9.24 -7.90 -14.30
C ILE A 240 8.03 -8.56 -14.99
N TYR A 241 7.87 -8.31 -16.30
CA TYR A 241 6.70 -8.69 -17.09
C TYR A 241 7.11 -9.24 -18.46
N GLY A 242 6.23 -10.07 -19.06
CA GLY A 242 6.41 -10.57 -20.43
C GLY A 242 7.70 -11.38 -20.59
N GLU A 243 8.34 -11.30 -21.76
CA GLU A 243 9.55 -12.06 -22.09
C GLU A 243 10.66 -11.93 -21.04
N ALA A 244 10.80 -10.76 -20.41
CA ALA A 244 11.79 -10.53 -19.35
C ALA A 244 11.59 -11.43 -18.12
N VAL A 245 10.36 -11.92 -17.86
CA VAL A 245 10.10 -12.93 -16.82
C VAL A 245 10.80 -14.24 -17.17
N ARG A 246 10.62 -14.73 -18.40
CA ARG A 246 11.26 -15.96 -18.88
C ARG A 246 12.78 -15.82 -18.82
N ASP A 247 13.32 -14.75 -19.38
CA ASP A 247 14.76 -14.53 -19.47
C ASP A 247 15.40 -14.46 -18.07
N THR A 248 14.72 -13.78 -17.12
CA THR A 248 15.16 -13.71 -15.71
C THR A 248 15.14 -15.08 -15.05
N LEU A 249 14.09 -15.89 -15.27
CA LEU A 249 13.98 -17.22 -14.67
C LEU A 249 15.05 -18.17 -15.22
N LEU A 250 15.29 -18.17 -16.52
CA LEU A 250 16.33 -18.98 -17.16
C LEU A 250 17.73 -18.61 -16.63
N GLN A 251 18.01 -17.31 -16.47
CA GLN A 251 19.26 -16.85 -15.87
C GLN A 251 19.43 -17.33 -14.42
N LEU A 252 18.39 -17.19 -13.59
CA LEU A 252 18.43 -17.62 -12.19
C LEU A 252 18.62 -19.13 -12.03
N GLN A 253 18.08 -19.94 -12.95
CA GLN A 253 18.31 -21.38 -12.98
C GLN A 253 19.77 -21.72 -13.32
N GLN A 254 20.39 -20.99 -14.25
CA GLN A 254 21.80 -21.17 -14.62
C GLN A 254 22.76 -20.77 -13.47
N ASP A 255 22.43 -19.74 -12.71
CA ASP A 255 23.25 -19.22 -11.60
C ASP A 255 23.13 -20.04 -10.30
N GLY A 256 22.71 -21.31 -10.40
CA GLY A 256 22.61 -22.24 -9.26
C GLY A 256 21.48 -21.89 -8.30
N SER A 257 20.41 -21.23 -8.77
CA SER A 257 19.17 -20.97 -8.03
C SER A 257 19.27 -20.11 -6.76
N LYS A 258 20.46 -19.56 -6.44
CA LYS A 258 20.68 -18.75 -5.22
C LYS A 258 19.86 -17.45 -5.18
N GLY A 259 19.40 -16.95 -6.33
CA GLY A 259 18.60 -15.74 -6.44
C GLY A 259 17.08 -15.95 -6.47
N LEU A 260 16.58 -17.20 -6.58
CA LEU A 260 15.15 -17.47 -6.72
C LEU A 260 14.33 -16.97 -5.52
N ALA A 261 14.88 -17.09 -4.32
CA ALA A 261 14.22 -16.66 -3.08
C ALA A 261 13.96 -15.13 -3.01
N ALA A 262 14.61 -14.33 -3.85
CA ALA A 262 14.38 -12.88 -3.90
C ALA A 262 13.04 -12.52 -4.55
N TYR A 263 12.42 -13.45 -5.29
CA TYR A 263 11.24 -13.21 -6.10
C TYR A 263 10.08 -14.11 -5.70
N ILE A 264 8.87 -13.65 -6.02
CA ILE A 264 7.69 -14.50 -6.14
C ILE A 264 7.14 -14.40 -7.55
N LEU A 265 6.40 -15.42 -7.96
CA LEU A 265 5.61 -15.37 -9.18
C LEU A 265 4.15 -15.10 -8.82
N MET A 266 3.52 -14.21 -9.57
CA MET A 266 2.11 -13.90 -9.41
C MET A 266 1.39 -13.98 -10.76
N GLN A 267 0.16 -14.48 -10.75
CA GLN A 267 -0.76 -14.39 -11.88
C GLN A 267 -0.95 -12.93 -12.29
N ARG A 268 -0.80 -12.64 -13.58
CA ARG A 268 -1.15 -11.33 -14.12
C ARG A 268 -2.67 -11.20 -14.19
N ILE A 269 -3.16 -10.07 -13.67
CA ILE A 269 -4.59 -9.72 -13.70
C ILE A 269 -4.83 -8.84 -14.92
N PHE A 270 -5.94 -9.07 -15.62
CA PHE A 270 -6.28 -8.35 -16.86
C PHE A 270 -7.62 -7.64 -16.69
N PRO A 271 -7.63 -6.38 -16.18
CA PRO A 271 -8.87 -5.61 -16.05
C PRO A 271 -9.45 -5.19 -17.39
N THR A 272 -10.74 -4.90 -17.40
CA THR A 272 -11.38 -4.24 -18.55
C THR A 272 -10.77 -2.87 -18.76
N SER A 273 -10.29 -2.62 -19.97
CA SER A 273 -9.77 -1.31 -20.38
C SER A 273 -10.93 -0.41 -20.81
N SER A 274 -10.91 0.85 -20.39
CA SER A 274 -11.89 1.87 -20.80
C SER A 274 -11.19 3.11 -21.36
N PRO A 275 -11.77 3.80 -22.37
CA PRO A 275 -11.25 5.09 -22.80
C PRO A 275 -11.29 6.12 -21.66
N THR A 276 -10.13 6.63 -21.28
CA THR A 276 -9.99 7.55 -20.13
C THR A 276 -9.22 8.79 -20.55
N HIS A 277 -9.65 9.96 -20.05
CA HIS A 277 -8.90 11.20 -20.20
C HIS A 277 -7.86 11.30 -19.08
N LEU A 278 -6.58 11.33 -19.44
CA LEU A 278 -5.47 11.46 -18.51
C LEU A 278 -4.89 12.87 -18.61
N VAL A 279 -4.81 13.56 -17.47
CA VAL A 279 -4.28 14.93 -17.39
C VAL A 279 -2.97 14.93 -16.63
N ARG A 280 -1.91 15.46 -17.26
CA ARG A 280 -0.59 15.64 -16.65
C ARG A 280 0.07 16.89 -17.20
N ASP A 281 0.65 17.70 -16.31
CA ASP A 281 1.38 18.93 -16.66
C ASP A 281 0.58 19.87 -17.59
N GLY A 282 -0.74 19.95 -17.34
CA GLY A 282 -1.67 20.75 -18.14
C GLY A 282 -2.07 20.13 -19.49
N VAL A 283 -1.52 18.97 -19.86
CA VAL A 283 -1.82 18.26 -21.10
C VAL A 283 -2.83 17.16 -20.83
N CYS A 284 -3.91 17.14 -21.62
CA CYS A 284 -4.93 16.10 -21.61
C CYS A 284 -4.74 15.19 -22.83
N HIS A 285 -4.67 13.87 -22.61
CA HIS A 285 -4.70 12.85 -23.66
C HIS A 285 -5.75 11.79 -23.34
N GLN A 286 -6.27 11.14 -24.37
CA GLN A 286 -7.25 10.07 -24.22
C GLN A 286 -6.63 8.75 -24.67
N ASP A 287 -6.61 7.78 -23.78
CA ASP A 287 -6.08 6.45 -24.05
C ASP A 287 -6.90 5.36 -23.33
N PRO A 288 -6.90 4.11 -23.84
CA PRO A 288 -7.46 2.99 -23.11
C PRO A 288 -6.66 2.76 -21.82
N ALA A 289 -7.33 2.82 -20.67
CA ALA A 289 -6.71 2.75 -19.36
C ALA A 289 -7.34 1.67 -18.47
N VAL A 290 -6.57 1.20 -17.49
CA VAL A 290 -6.99 0.26 -16.45
C VAL A 290 -6.78 0.88 -15.07
N SER A 291 -7.65 0.52 -14.13
CA SER A 291 -7.63 1.08 -12.78
C SER A 291 -7.30 0.02 -11.72
N GLU A 292 -6.61 0.47 -10.69
CA GLU A 292 -6.25 -0.27 -9.49
C GLU A 292 -6.86 0.41 -8.26
N LEU A 293 -7.70 -0.34 -7.54
CA LEU A 293 -8.41 0.11 -6.35
C LEU A 293 -7.59 -0.18 -5.11
N GLY A 294 -7.13 0.85 -4.42
CA GLY A 294 -6.60 0.77 -3.06
C GLY A 294 -7.67 1.04 -2.01
N VAL A 295 -7.82 0.15 -1.04
CA VAL A 295 -8.70 0.32 0.11
C VAL A 295 -7.85 0.57 1.35
N TYR A 296 -8.02 1.73 1.98
CA TYR A 296 -7.29 2.09 3.19
C TYR A 296 -7.90 1.41 4.42
N GLY A 297 -7.05 0.93 5.33
CA GLY A 297 -7.43 0.39 6.62
C GLY A 297 -6.57 0.99 7.74
N ALA A 298 -7.18 1.26 8.89
CA ALA A 298 -6.47 1.69 10.08
C ALA A 298 -6.79 0.75 11.24
N TYR A 299 -5.74 0.30 11.91
CA TYR A 299 -5.82 -0.61 13.05
C TYR A 299 -5.06 -0.03 14.25
N LEU A 300 -5.71 0.02 15.40
CA LEU A 300 -5.10 0.38 16.67
C LEU A 300 -5.62 -0.54 17.77
N ARG A 301 -4.70 -1.15 18.52
CA ARG A 301 -5.02 -1.88 19.74
C ARG A 301 -4.11 -1.48 20.89
N ASN A 302 -4.58 -1.68 22.11
CA ASN A 302 -3.79 -1.65 23.33
C ASN A 302 -4.05 -2.95 24.10
N LYS A 303 -3.02 -3.79 24.22
CA LYS A 303 -3.13 -5.18 24.68
C LYS A 303 -4.18 -5.91 23.84
N ASP A 304 -5.21 -6.45 24.48
CA ASP A 304 -6.29 -7.21 23.82
C ASP A 304 -7.46 -6.31 23.39
N LYS A 305 -7.47 -5.03 23.79
CA LYS A 305 -8.51 -4.08 23.42
C LYS A 305 -8.24 -3.50 22.04
N VAL A 306 -9.08 -3.86 21.07
CA VAL A 306 -9.15 -3.20 19.77
C VAL A 306 -9.83 -1.83 19.95
N ILE A 307 -9.11 -0.76 19.61
CA ILE A 307 -9.57 0.63 19.74
C ILE A 307 -10.06 1.15 18.38
N MET A 308 -9.45 0.67 17.30
CA MET A 308 -9.82 0.99 15.92
C MET A 308 -9.51 -0.21 15.02
N ASN A 309 -10.44 -0.58 14.15
CA ASN A 309 -10.23 -1.56 13.09
C ASN A 309 -11.18 -1.24 11.94
N ASP A 310 -10.84 -0.20 11.18
CA ASP A 310 -11.81 0.45 10.30
C ASP A 310 -11.30 0.55 8.87
N GLN A 311 -12.21 0.35 7.90
CA GLN A 311 -12.00 0.83 6.54
C GLN A 311 -12.05 2.37 6.54
N CYS A 312 -11.06 2.99 5.90
CA CYS A 312 -10.77 4.41 6.10
C CYS A 312 -11.00 5.30 4.88
N GLY A 313 -11.35 4.73 3.73
CA GLY A 313 -11.45 5.42 2.45
C GLY A 313 -10.80 4.59 1.34
N TYR A 314 -10.57 5.20 0.19
CA TYR A 314 -10.00 4.52 -0.96
C TYR A 314 -9.04 5.42 -1.74
N LEU A 315 -8.28 4.80 -2.64
CA LEU A 315 -7.43 5.41 -3.65
C LEU A 315 -7.71 4.69 -4.95
N MET A 316 -8.08 5.41 -6.01
CA MET A 316 -8.04 4.82 -7.35
C MET A 316 -6.79 5.34 -8.06
N ARG A 317 -6.05 4.42 -8.67
CA ARG A 317 -4.93 4.73 -9.56
C ARG A 317 -5.27 4.21 -10.93
N THR A 318 -5.10 5.04 -11.95
CA THR A 318 -5.42 4.68 -13.34
C THR A 318 -4.18 4.86 -14.20
N LYS A 319 -3.90 3.90 -15.07
CA LYS A 319 -2.76 3.91 -15.99
C LYS A 319 -3.19 3.49 -17.38
N VAL A 320 -2.47 3.93 -18.39
CA VAL A 320 -2.67 3.42 -19.75
C VAL A 320 -2.50 1.90 -19.76
N SER A 321 -3.37 1.21 -20.48
CA SER A 321 -3.48 -0.26 -20.48
C SER A 321 -2.22 -0.98 -20.98
N THR A 322 -1.43 -0.29 -21.81
CA THR A 322 -0.13 -0.77 -22.30
C THR A 322 1.00 -0.61 -21.30
N SER A 323 0.81 0.13 -20.20
CA SER A 323 1.83 0.33 -19.17
C SER A 323 1.88 -0.84 -18.19
N ASN A 324 3.05 -1.46 -18.07
CA ASN A 324 3.30 -2.49 -17.07
C ASN A 324 3.36 -1.92 -15.64
N GLU A 325 3.85 -0.70 -15.46
CA GLU A 325 4.01 -0.07 -14.14
C GLU A 325 2.84 0.86 -13.78
N GLY A 326 2.56 1.03 -12.48
CA GLY A 326 1.37 1.74 -11.97
C GLY A 326 1.62 2.76 -10.84
N GLY A 327 2.89 3.05 -10.53
CA GLY A 327 3.22 4.03 -9.50
C GLY A 327 2.95 5.47 -9.95
N VAL A 328 2.08 6.19 -9.23
CA VAL A 328 1.84 7.65 -9.48
C VAL A 328 3.11 8.45 -9.18
N ALA A 329 3.74 8.21 -8.04
CA ALA A 329 4.99 8.89 -7.66
C ALA A 329 6.15 8.59 -8.63
N ALA A 330 6.11 7.43 -9.28
CA ALA A 330 7.07 7.03 -10.30
C ALA A 330 6.70 7.52 -11.72
N GLY A 331 5.55 8.20 -11.87
CA GLY A 331 5.13 8.80 -13.13
C GLY A 331 4.36 7.88 -14.07
N PHE A 332 3.96 6.67 -13.67
CA PHE A 332 3.28 5.72 -14.57
C PHE A 332 1.75 5.78 -14.54
N ALA A 333 1.18 6.30 -13.46
CA ALA A 333 -0.26 6.39 -13.26
C ALA A 333 -0.71 7.82 -12.93
N VAL A 334 -2.01 8.06 -13.05
CA VAL A 334 -2.71 9.24 -12.53
C VAL A 334 -3.61 8.84 -11.36
N LEU A 335 -3.94 9.81 -10.52
CA LEU A 335 -4.94 9.62 -9.47
C LEU A 335 -6.35 9.70 -10.08
N ASP A 336 -7.26 8.90 -9.56
CA ASP A 336 -8.62 8.79 -10.05
C ASP A 336 -9.62 8.65 -8.87
N SER A 337 -10.91 8.59 -9.17
CA SER A 337 -11.96 8.16 -8.23
C SER A 337 -12.70 6.92 -8.75
N ILE A 338 -13.71 6.46 -8.01
CA ILE A 338 -14.56 5.35 -8.43
C ILE A 338 -15.90 5.92 -8.89
N TYR A 339 -16.46 5.40 -9.97
CA TYR A 339 -17.87 5.57 -10.32
C TYR A 339 -18.55 4.22 -10.16
N LEU A 340 -19.44 4.07 -9.17
CA LEU A 340 -20.16 2.83 -8.95
C LEU A 340 -21.15 2.61 -10.10
N THR A 341 -21.20 1.41 -10.68
CA THR A 341 -22.07 1.04 -11.80
C THR A 341 -23.22 0.12 -11.41
#